data_AF-A0A357ISW1-F1
#
_entry.id   AF-A0A357ISW1-F1
#
_cell.length_a   1.000
_cell.length_b   1.000
_cell.length_c   1.000
_cell.angle_alpha   90.00
_cell.angle_beta   90.00
_cell.angle_gamma   90.00
#
_symmetry.space_group_name_H-M   'P 1'
#
loop_
_entity.id
_entity.type
_entity.pdbx_description
1 polymer ?
#
loop_
_entity_poly.entity_id
_entity_poly.type
_entity_poly.pdbx_seq_one_letter_code
_entity_poly.pdbx_strand_id
1 'polypeptide(L)'
;EGIHAGILFQLNFSLVRLTLKPEYREVTSNYLPAYFDSYYAIERTIYIPETGDASTQTTTKLAYLKSLPTDGEKLKGFFIHGLADFSGFFIIEMNYEDYDGPSNSEVFVGFYVPEIVGGLFLNGYYSKKNFEGFSNAFEVDDNSLLAGEVGVAFMGGLYVKGVFQRTWEYDSNEAKYLPVDESSVQFGFSSSL
;
A
#
# COMPACT_ATOMS: atom_id res chain seq x y z
N GLU A 1 7.06 20.40 -1.95
CA GLU A 1 5.98 21.39 -1.66
C GLU A 1 4.92 21.26 -2.73
N GLY A 2 3.68 21.69 -2.50
CA GLY A 2 2.63 21.48 -3.51
C GLY A 2 1.26 22.04 -3.14
N ILE A 3 0.37 22.08 -4.13
CA ILE A 3 -1.04 22.40 -3.99
C ILE A 3 -1.80 21.07 -3.91
N HIS A 4 -2.65 20.95 -2.90
CA HIS A 4 -3.55 19.82 -2.70
C HIS A 4 -4.96 20.39 -2.59
N ALA A 5 -5.83 20.05 -3.55
CA ALA A 5 -7.20 20.55 -3.61
C ALA A 5 -8.16 19.37 -3.76
N GLY A 6 -8.96 19.11 -2.73
CA GLY A 6 -9.86 17.97 -2.70
C GLY A 6 -11.20 18.27 -2.05
N ILE A 7 -12.13 17.34 -2.23
CA ILE A 7 -13.47 17.38 -1.62
C ILE A 7 -13.60 16.15 -0.74
N LEU A 8 -14.13 16.33 0.47
CA LEU A 8 -14.46 15.22 1.36
C LEU A 8 -15.97 14.94 1.28
N PHE A 9 -16.32 13.74 0.82
CA PHE A 9 -17.68 13.22 0.87
C PHE A 9 -17.82 12.27 2.05
N GLN A 10 -18.87 12.49 2.85
CA GLN A 10 -19.28 11.59 3.93
C GLN A 10 -20.74 11.21 3.70
N LEU A 11 -20.96 9.99 3.21
CA LEU A 11 -22.27 9.47 2.85
C LEU A 11 -22.65 8.38 3.86
N ASN A 12 -23.78 8.58 4.54
CA ASN A 12 -24.28 7.63 5.54
C ASN A 12 -25.55 6.97 5.01
N PHE A 13 -25.46 5.69 4.69
CA PHE A 13 -26.59 4.84 4.32
C PHE A 13 -26.93 3.90 5.50
N SER A 14 -28.07 3.21 5.42
CA SER A 14 -28.53 2.34 6.51
C SER A 14 -27.56 1.23 6.90
N LEU A 15 -26.77 0.73 5.94
CA LEU A 15 -25.85 -0.41 6.13
C LEU A 15 -24.40 -0.09 5.81
N VAL A 16 -24.11 1.10 5.28
CA VAL A 16 -22.76 1.47 4.87
C VAL A 16 -22.51 2.95 5.13
N ARG A 17 -21.37 3.25 5.78
CA ARG A 17 -20.81 4.59 5.86
C ARG A 17 -19.66 4.69 4.88
N LEU A 18 -19.80 5.56 3.88
CA LEU A 18 -18.79 5.79 2.87
C LEU A 18 -18.13 7.14 3.09
N THR A 19 -16.83 7.14 3.27
CA THR A 19 -15.97 8.32 3.18
C THR A 19 -15.21 8.25 1.88
N LEU A 20 -15.27 9.31 1.07
CA LEU A 20 -14.54 9.41 -0.20
C LEU A 20 -13.87 10.77 -0.28
N LYS A 21 -12.58 10.80 -0.60
CA LYS A 21 -11.78 12.01 -0.71
C LYS A 21 -10.98 11.99 -2.02
N PRO A 22 -11.57 12.44 -3.14
CA PRO A 22 -10.79 12.79 -4.32
C PRO A 22 -10.05 14.11 -4.09
N GLU A 23 -8.81 14.17 -4.55
CA GLU A 23 -7.90 15.30 -4.42
C GLU A 23 -7.06 15.44 -5.69
N TYR A 24 -7.06 16.64 -6.28
CA TYR A 24 -6.05 17.03 -7.26
C TYR A 24 -4.78 17.48 -6.53
N ARG A 25 -3.63 17.02 -7.01
CA ARG A 25 -2.32 17.35 -6.44
C ARG A 25 -1.42 17.92 -7.51
N GLU A 26 -0.71 18.99 -7.17
CA GLU A 26 0.39 19.55 -7.94
C GLU A 26 1.58 19.73 -7.01
N VAL A 27 2.62 18.92 -7.20
CA VAL A 27 3.74 18.77 -6.27
C VAL A 27 5.07 19.05 -6.97
N THR A 28 6.08 19.45 -6.21
CA THR A 28 7.44 19.67 -6.73
C THR A 28 8.03 18.38 -7.29
N SER A 29 8.95 18.49 -8.25
CA SER A 29 9.67 17.37 -8.87
C SER A 29 10.40 16.45 -7.89
N ASN A 30 10.78 16.97 -6.71
CA ASN A 30 11.40 16.21 -5.63
C ASN A 30 10.41 15.65 -4.60
N TYR A 31 9.10 15.66 -4.90
CA TYR A 31 8.08 15.13 -4.03
C TYR A 31 8.14 13.60 -3.98
N LEU A 32 7.90 13.05 -2.79
CA LEU A 32 7.84 11.62 -2.55
C LEU A 32 6.53 11.31 -1.83
N PRO A 33 5.51 10.84 -2.56
CA PRO A 33 4.32 10.29 -1.92
C PRO A 33 4.69 9.04 -1.12
N ALA A 34 4.08 8.86 0.05
CA ALA A 34 4.14 7.64 0.85
C ALA A 34 5.56 7.06 1.14
N TYR A 35 6.53 7.91 1.54
CA TYR A 35 7.93 7.48 1.70
C TYR A 35 8.22 6.42 2.79
N PHE A 36 7.40 6.33 3.83
CA PHE A 36 7.62 5.40 4.94
C PHE A 36 6.52 4.35 4.97
N ASP A 37 6.67 3.34 4.12
CA ASP A 37 5.84 2.14 4.14
C ASP A 37 6.68 0.88 3.89
N SER A 38 6.03 -0.26 3.74
CA SER A 38 6.67 -1.56 3.51
C SER A 38 7.56 -1.61 2.25
N TYR A 39 7.37 -0.69 1.28
CA TYR A 39 8.23 -0.56 0.09
C TYR A 39 9.51 0.21 0.37
N TYR A 40 9.59 0.95 1.48
CA TYR A 40 10.77 1.73 1.86
C TYR A 40 12.06 0.90 1.81
N ALA A 41 12.01 -0.37 2.21
CA ALA A 41 13.18 -1.25 2.22
C ALA A 41 13.78 -1.46 0.82
N ILE A 42 12.93 -1.52 -0.21
CA ILE A 42 13.33 -1.75 -1.61
C ILE A 42 13.72 -0.44 -2.26
N GLU A 43 12.89 0.59 -2.11
CA GLU A 43 13.13 1.92 -2.66
C GLU A 43 14.36 2.60 -2.06
N ARG A 44 14.75 2.20 -0.84
CA ARG A 44 16.02 2.59 -0.24
C ARG A 44 17.22 1.98 -0.96
N THR A 45 17.12 0.77 -1.51
CA THR A 45 18.28 0.07 -2.08
C THR A 45 18.39 0.22 -3.59
N ILE A 46 17.27 0.36 -4.30
CA ILE A 46 17.25 0.45 -5.76
C ILE A 46 16.29 1.57 -6.19
N TYR A 47 16.83 2.61 -6.81
CA TYR A 47 16.05 3.54 -7.62
C TYR A 47 16.25 3.19 -9.10
N ILE A 48 15.16 3.16 -9.87
CA ILE A 48 15.20 2.90 -11.32
C ILE A 48 14.66 4.16 -12.02
N PRO A 49 15.52 5.09 -12.49
CA PRO A 49 15.09 6.21 -13.32
C PRO A 49 14.74 5.76 -14.73
N GLU A 50 13.94 6.58 -15.41
CA GLU A 50 13.47 6.42 -16.79
C GLU A 50 14.54 5.99 -17.80
N THR A 51 15.82 6.33 -17.58
CA THR A 51 16.89 6.12 -18.56
C THR A 51 18.14 5.43 -17.99
N GLY A 52 18.02 4.66 -16.90
CA GLY A 52 19.16 4.05 -16.22
C GLY A 52 19.18 2.51 -16.22
N ASP A 53 20.37 1.92 -16.33
CA ASP A 53 20.58 0.49 -16.07
C ASP A 53 20.47 0.22 -14.56
N ALA A 54 19.38 -0.44 -14.15
CA ALA A 54 19.04 -0.74 -12.76
C ALA A 54 20.16 -1.52 -12.03
N SER A 55 21.05 -2.19 -12.76
CA SER A 55 22.16 -2.98 -12.20
C SER A 55 23.35 -2.16 -11.69
N THR A 56 23.39 -0.84 -11.95
CA THR A 56 24.53 0.03 -11.60
C THR A 56 24.20 1.14 -10.59
N GLN A 57 22.94 1.25 -10.17
CA GLN A 57 22.51 2.34 -9.30
C GLN A 57 22.55 1.98 -7.81
N THR A 58 23.41 2.67 -7.09
CA THR A 58 23.52 2.64 -5.62
C THR A 58 22.81 3.81 -4.94
N THR A 59 22.16 4.67 -5.73
CA THR A 59 21.47 5.87 -5.25
C THR A 59 20.06 5.50 -4.82
N THR A 60 19.71 5.79 -3.56
CA THR A 60 18.37 5.54 -3.02
C THR A 60 17.35 6.45 -3.69
N LYS A 61 16.07 6.06 -3.74
CA LYS A 61 15.00 6.90 -4.31
C LYS A 61 14.96 8.29 -3.67
N LEU A 62 15.15 8.37 -2.35
CA LEU A 62 15.26 9.66 -1.64
C LEU A 62 16.49 10.47 -2.05
N ALA A 63 17.65 9.83 -2.23
CA ALA A 63 18.87 10.52 -2.63
C ALA A 63 18.75 11.08 -4.05
N TYR A 64 18.10 10.35 -4.96
CA TYR A 64 17.75 10.85 -6.29
C TYR A 64 16.76 12.01 -6.22
N LEU A 65 15.66 11.88 -5.48
CA LEU A 65 14.66 12.95 -5.39
C LEU A 65 15.26 14.22 -4.77
N LYS A 66 16.16 14.08 -3.79
CA LYS A 66 16.91 15.22 -3.23
C LYS A 66 17.90 15.85 -4.21
N SER A 67 18.34 15.14 -5.25
CA SER A 67 19.21 15.70 -6.29
C SER A 67 18.43 16.47 -7.35
N LEU A 68 17.11 16.25 -7.45
CA LEU A 68 16.26 16.99 -8.38
C LEU A 68 16.10 18.46 -7.96
N PRO A 69 16.05 19.39 -8.93
CA PRO A 69 15.77 20.80 -8.66
C PRO A 69 14.41 20.95 -7.96
N THR A 70 14.30 21.89 -7.03
CA THR A 70 13.05 22.21 -6.34
C THR A 70 12.12 23.10 -7.17
N ASP A 71 12.65 23.71 -8.22
CA ASP A 71 11.99 24.58 -9.21
C ASP A 71 11.79 23.87 -10.57
N GLY A 72 11.94 22.54 -10.60
CA GLY A 72 11.70 21.72 -11.78
C GLY A 72 10.23 21.65 -12.17
N GLU A 73 9.95 20.91 -13.26
CA GLU A 73 8.57 20.67 -13.69
C GLU A 73 7.76 20.02 -12.57
N LYS A 74 6.59 20.59 -12.29
CA LYS A 74 5.73 20.10 -11.21
C LYS A 74 5.00 18.84 -11.67
N LEU A 75 5.01 17.83 -10.82
CA LEU A 75 4.23 16.62 -11.00
C LEU A 75 2.78 16.93 -10.67
N LYS A 76 1.88 16.70 -11.61
CA LYS A 76 0.43 16.82 -11.37
C LYS A 76 -0.15 15.43 -11.28
N GLY A 77 -1.27 15.29 -10.59
CA GLY A 77 -1.89 14.01 -10.41
C GLY A 77 -3.18 14.10 -9.64
N PHE A 78 -3.74 12.94 -9.38
CA PHE A 78 -4.90 12.79 -8.54
C PHE A 78 -4.66 11.72 -7.48
N PHE A 79 -5.36 11.92 -6.37
CA PHE A 79 -5.39 11.02 -5.24
C PHE A 79 -6.83 10.76 -4.89
N ILE A 80 -7.17 9.50 -4.63
CA ILE A 80 -8.48 9.10 -4.16
C ILE A 80 -8.28 8.23 -2.94
N HIS A 81 -8.82 8.66 -1.80
CA HIS A 81 -9.00 7.82 -0.63
C HIS A 81 -10.47 7.45 -0.47
N GLY A 82 -10.75 6.19 -0.21
CA GLY A 82 -12.08 5.66 0.07
C GLY A 82 -12.07 4.77 1.30
N LEU A 83 -13.06 4.93 2.17
CA LEU A 83 -13.32 4.06 3.30
C LEU A 83 -14.81 3.72 3.34
N ALA A 84 -15.14 2.43 3.29
CA ALA A 84 -16.49 1.93 3.39
C ALA A 84 -16.61 1.02 4.62
N ASP A 85 -17.42 1.44 5.60
CA ASP A 85 -17.71 0.68 6.81
C ASP A 85 -19.12 0.11 6.72
N PHE A 86 -19.22 -1.21 6.65
CA PHE A 86 -20.48 -1.93 6.51
C PHE A 86 -21.08 -2.26 7.88
N SER A 87 -21.59 -1.24 8.57
CA SER A 87 -22.24 -1.36 9.88
C SER A 87 -21.42 -2.15 10.93
N GLY A 88 -20.09 -2.04 10.88
CA GLY A 88 -19.17 -2.76 11.76
C GLY A 88 -18.98 -4.25 11.44
N PHE A 89 -19.55 -4.78 10.35
CA PHE A 89 -19.28 -6.15 9.90
C PHE A 89 -17.92 -6.28 9.25
N PHE A 90 -17.58 -5.34 8.39
CA PHE A 90 -16.26 -5.23 7.77
C PHE A 90 -16.04 -3.81 7.25
N ILE A 91 -14.77 -3.48 7.06
CA ILE A 91 -14.28 -2.21 6.54
C ILE A 91 -13.46 -2.49 5.29
N ILE A 92 -13.71 -1.73 4.23
CA ILE A 92 -12.85 -1.67 3.05
C ILE A 92 -12.21 -0.29 3.03
N GLU A 93 -10.88 -0.26 2.97
CA GLU A 93 -10.10 0.95 2.74
C GLU A 93 -9.46 0.86 1.36
N MET A 94 -9.36 1.99 0.67
CA MET A 94 -8.70 2.08 -0.62
C MET A 94 -8.00 3.41 -0.75
N ASN A 95 -6.78 3.38 -1.29
CA ASN A 95 -6.08 4.54 -1.79
C ASN A 95 -5.67 4.29 -3.23
N TYR A 96 -5.79 5.29 -4.09
CA TYR A 96 -5.24 5.27 -5.43
C TYR A 96 -4.60 6.63 -5.71
N GLU A 97 -3.36 6.61 -6.15
CA GLU A 97 -2.63 7.78 -6.60
C GLU A 97 -2.16 7.55 -8.03
N ASP A 98 -2.21 8.59 -8.85
CA ASP A 98 -1.69 8.58 -10.21
C ASP A 98 -1.21 10.00 -10.56
N TYR A 99 0.03 10.09 -11.02
CA TYR A 99 0.69 11.36 -11.31
C TYR A 99 1.06 11.45 -12.80
N ASP A 100 1.65 12.55 -13.23
CA ASP A 100 2.29 12.67 -14.54
C ASP A 100 3.71 12.06 -14.49
N GLY A 101 4.14 11.42 -15.57
CA GLY A 101 5.40 10.66 -15.67
C GLY A 101 5.19 9.14 -15.65
N PRO A 102 6.25 8.33 -15.73
CA PRO A 102 6.11 6.89 -15.70
C PRO A 102 6.27 6.29 -14.31
N SER A 103 5.72 5.09 -14.13
CA SER A 103 5.79 4.24 -12.93
C SER A 103 5.45 5.04 -11.67
N ASN A 104 4.35 5.79 -11.74
CA ASN A 104 4.00 6.80 -10.76
C ASN A 104 2.59 6.62 -10.20
N SER A 105 1.91 5.54 -10.57
CA SER A 105 0.69 5.11 -9.92
C SER A 105 0.99 4.24 -8.69
N GLU A 106 0.12 4.35 -7.69
CA GLU A 106 0.09 3.52 -6.50
C GLU A 106 -1.36 3.16 -6.16
N VAL A 107 -1.58 1.93 -5.72
CA VAL A 107 -2.86 1.50 -5.16
C VAL A 107 -2.65 0.77 -3.84
N PHE A 108 -3.59 0.95 -2.93
CA PHE A 108 -3.74 0.20 -1.70
C PHE A 108 -5.20 -0.19 -1.56
N VAL A 109 -5.46 -1.43 -1.16
CA VAL A 109 -6.78 -1.90 -0.73
C VAL A 109 -6.63 -2.71 0.54
N GLY A 110 -7.30 -2.26 1.60
CA GLY A 110 -7.38 -2.94 2.89
C GLY A 110 -8.77 -3.54 3.10
N PHE A 111 -8.82 -4.71 3.72
CA PHE A 111 -10.05 -5.36 4.16
C PHE A 111 -9.89 -5.77 5.62
N TYR A 112 -10.84 -5.37 6.46
CA TYR A 112 -10.79 -5.59 7.90
C TYR A 112 -12.13 -6.09 8.40
N VAL A 113 -12.15 -7.23 9.08
CA VAL A 113 -13.31 -7.73 9.82
C VAL A 113 -13.06 -7.45 11.30
N PRO A 114 -13.76 -6.48 11.91
CA PRO A 114 -13.75 -6.32 13.34
C PRO A 114 -14.13 -7.65 14.01
N GLU A 115 -13.59 -7.92 15.19
CA GLU A 115 -13.91 -9.15 15.91
C GLU A 115 -15.42 -9.23 16.14
N ILE A 116 -16.07 -10.12 15.40
CA ILE A 116 -17.51 -10.36 15.43
C ILE A 116 -17.83 -11.48 16.40
N VAL A 117 -19.09 -11.52 16.84
CA VAL A 117 -19.63 -12.58 17.69
C VAL A 117 -19.30 -13.95 17.11
N GLY A 118 -18.49 -14.74 17.82
CA GLY A 118 -18.03 -16.06 17.36
C GLY A 118 -16.51 -16.20 17.20
N GLY A 119 -15.73 -15.14 17.45
CA GLY A 119 -14.27 -15.20 17.50
C GLY A 119 -13.59 -15.26 16.14
N LEU A 120 -14.33 -15.12 15.03
CA LEU A 120 -13.76 -15.05 13.69
C LEU A 120 -13.13 -13.68 13.46
N PHE A 121 -11.90 -13.68 12.94
CA PHE A 121 -11.24 -12.49 12.42
C PHE A 121 -10.64 -12.79 11.04
N LEU A 122 -10.73 -11.80 10.16
CA LEU A 122 -10.22 -11.85 8.80
C LEU A 122 -9.75 -10.46 8.41
N ASN A 123 -8.45 -10.30 8.17
CA ASN A 123 -7.85 -9.04 7.80
C ASN A 123 -6.90 -9.25 6.64
N GLY A 124 -6.72 -8.25 5.80
CA GLY A 124 -5.69 -8.29 4.79
C GLY A 124 -5.58 -7.00 4.01
N TYR A 125 -4.53 -6.91 3.21
CA TYR A 125 -4.35 -5.82 2.29
C TYR A 125 -3.63 -6.29 1.03
N TYR A 126 -3.83 -5.50 -0.02
CA TYR A 126 -3.08 -5.51 -1.26
C TYR A 126 -2.51 -4.10 -1.45
N SER A 127 -1.25 -4.02 -1.89
CA SER A 127 -0.69 -2.77 -2.37
C SER A 127 0.14 -3.03 -3.61
N LYS A 128 0.16 -2.06 -4.51
CA LYS A 128 1.05 -2.06 -5.67
C LYS A 128 1.54 -0.66 -5.94
N LYS A 129 2.80 -0.55 -6.34
CA LYS A 129 3.44 0.73 -6.72
C LYS A 129 4.10 0.62 -8.07
N ASN A 130 4.56 1.76 -8.59
CA ASN A 130 5.41 1.83 -9.77
C ASN A 130 4.78 1.13 -10.99
N PHE A 131 3.51 1.42 -11.26
CA PHE A 131 2.79 0.93 -12.43
C PHE A 131 2.16 2.09 -13.22
N GLU A 132 1.67 1.79 -14.42
CA GLU A 132 1.06 2.76 -15.32
C GLU A 132 -0.45 2.56 -15.39
N GLY A 133 -1.20 3.54 -14.87
CA GLY A 133 -2.65 3.61 -15.05
C GLY A 133 -3.46 2.50 -14.38
N PHE A 134 -4.75 2.75 -14.23
CA PHE A 134 -5.63 1.91 -13.42
C PHE A 134 -5.77 0.45 -13.91
N SER A 135 -5.57 0.16 -15.21
CA SER A 135 -5.70 -1.21 -15.74
C SER A 135 -4.69 -2.18 -15.12
N ASN A 136 -3.53 -1.69 -14.71
CA ASN A 136 -2.45 -2.49 -14.16
C ASN A 136 -2.46 -2.52 -12.62
N ALA A 137 -3.44 -1.82 -12.00
CA ALA A 137 -3.48 -1.59 -10.56
C ALA A 137 -3.63 -2.89 -9.76
N PHE A 138 -4.29 -3.90 -10.29
CA PHE A 138 -4.58 -5.16 -9.58
C PHE A 138 -3.86 -6.38 -10.16
N GLU A 139 -2.86 -6.16 -11.02
CA GLU A 139 -1.99 -7.23 -11.48
C GLU A 139 -0.96 -7.56 -10.40
N VAL A 140 -0.90 -8.82 -9.98
CA VAL A 140 0.05 -9.27 -8.96
C VAL A 140 1.40 -9.60 -9.61
N ASP A 141 2.40 -8.79 -9.32
CA ASP A 141 3.75 -8.87 -9.91
C ASP A 141 4.85 -8.54 -8.90
N ASP A 142 6.04 -8.18 -9.38
CA ASP A 142 7.22 -7.85 -8.58
C ASP A 142 7.08 -6.53 -7.82
N ASN A 143 6.07 -5.71 -8.14
CA ASN A 143 5.80 -4.44 -7.46
C ASN A 143 4.61 -4.53 -6.49
N SER A 144 4.13 -5.74 -6.19
CA SER A 144 2.91 -5.98 -5.41
C SER A 144 3.21 -6.58 -4.02
N LEU A 145 2.60 -6.00 -2.99
CA LEU A 145 2.50 -6.56 -1.63
C LEU A 145 1.14 -7.16 -1.38
N LEU A 146 1.14 -8.26 -0.62
CA LEU A 146 -0.07 -8.85 -0.07
C LEU A 146 0.20 -9.29 1.35
N ALA A 147 -0.76 -9.12 2.23
CA ALA A 147 -0.80 -9.87 3.48
C ALA A 147 -2.25 -10.12 3.87
N GLY A 148 -2.50 -11.29 4.43
CA GLY A 148 -3.83 -11.69 4.86
C GLY A 148 -3.74 -12.67 6.02
N GLU A 149 -4.66 -12.53 6.95
CA GLU A 149 -4.84 -13.47 8.05
C GLU A 149 -6.30 -13.84 8.18
N VAL A 150 -6.55 -15.12 8.47
CA VAL A 150 -7.86 -15.63 8.82
C VAL A 150 -7.72 -16.54 10.02
N GLY A 151 -8.54 -16.32 11.04
CA GLY A 151 -8.42 -17.08 12.27
C GLY A 151 -9.68 -17.12 13.11
N VAL A 152 -9.65 -18.03 14.07
CA VAL A 152 -10.73 -18.21 15.04
C VAL A 152 -10.13 -18.16 16.43
N ALA A 153 -10.60 -17.20 17.23
CA ALA A 153 -10.39 -17.13 18.66
C ALA A 153 -11.37 -18.08 19.37
N PHE A 154 -10.86 -18.79 20.38
CA PHE A 154 -11.58 -19.72 21.23
C PHE A 154 -11.19 -19.49 22.71
N MET A 155 -11.69 -20.36 23.58
CA MET A 155 -11.71 -20.17 25.04
C MET A 155 -10.47 -19.48 25.62
N GLY A 156 -10.71 -18.42 26.39
CA GLY A 156 -9.69 -17.69 27.13
C GLY A 156 -8.83 -16.76 26.31
N GLY A 157 -9.15 -16.48 25.03
CA GLY A 157 -8.33 -15.62 24.17
C GLY A 157 -7.27 -16.36 23.36
N LEU A 158 -7.27 -17.70 23.42
CA LEU A 158 -6.48 -18.53 22.52
C LEU A 158 -7.00 -18.41 21.10
N TYR A 159 -6.13 -18.49 20.10
CA TYR A 159 -6.54 -18.50 18.70
C TYR A 159 -5.66 -19.41 17.85
N VAL A 160 -6.23 -19.81 16.71
CA VAL A 160 -5.51 -20.38 15.57
C VAL A 160 -5.78 -19.52 14.35
N LYS A 161 -4.75 -19.23 13.55
CA LYS A 161 -4.89 -18.48 12.31
C LYS A 161 -4.01 -19.02 11.21
N GLY A 162 -4.49 -18.93 9.97
CA GLY A 162 -3.66 -18.97 8.78
C GLY A 162 -3.21 -17.56 8.43
N VAL A 163 -1.96 -17.42 8.03
CA VAL A 163 -1.37 -16.16 7.55
C VAL A 163 -0.75 -16.41 6.19
N PHE A 164 -1.01 -15.52 5.25
CA PHE A 164 -0.32 -15.41 3.98
C PHE A 164 0.34 -14.04 3.90
N GLN A 165 1.57 -13.99 3.40
CA GLN A 165 2.23 -12.74 3.06
C GLN A 165 3.02 -12.90 1.76
N ARG A 166 2.98 -11.87 0.93
CA ARG A 166 3.91 -11.62 -0.16
C ARG A 166 4.75 -10.42 0.25
N THR A 167 6.05 -10.62 0.35
CA THR A 167 7.05 -9.59 0.69
C THR A 167 8.20 -9.67 -0.30
N TRP A 168 9.30 -8.96 -0.05
CA TRP A 168 10.54 -9.13 -0.79
C TRP A 168 11.68 -9.57 0.09
N GLU A 169 12.53 -10.41 -0.47
CA GLU A 169 13.81 -10.80 0.10
C GLU A 169 14.94 -10.43 -0.85
N TYR A 170 16.09 -10.04 -0.29
CA TYR A 170 17.27 -9.72 -1.08
C TYR A 170 17.96 -11.00 -1.54
N ASP A 171 18.02 -11.22 -2.85
CA ASP A 171 18.78 -12.31 -3.45
C ASP A 171 20.22 -11.83 -3.74
N SER A 172 21.20 -12.44 -3.07
CA SER A 172 22.61 -12.09 -3.23
C SER A 172 23.23 -12.56 -4.56
N ASN A 173 22.63 -13.54 -5.23
CA ASN A 173 23.09 -14.06 -6.53
C ASN A 173 22.63 -13.14 -7.66
N GLU A 174 21.39 -12.66 -7.60
CA GLU A 174 20.81 -11.74 -8.58
C GLU A 174 21.01 -10.25 -8.22
N ALA A 175 21.54 -9.98 -7.02
CA ALA A 175 21.79 -8.65 -6.47
C ALA A 175 20.56 -7.73 -6.51
N LYS A 176 19.37 -8.29 -6.30
CA LYS A 176 18.09 -7.57 -6.34
C LYS A 176 17.09 -8.17 -5.35
N TYR A 177 16.04 -7.42 -5.05
CA TYR A 177 14.92 -7.91 -4.27
C TYR A 177 13.97 -8.71 -5.15
N LEU A 178 13.60 -9.91 -4.69
CA LEU A 178 12.65 -10.79 -5.35
C LEU A 178 11.40 -10.94 -4.49
N PRO A 179 10.19 -10.98 -5.09
CA PRO A 179 8.99 -11.25 -4.33
C PRO A 179 9.02 -12.68 -3.79
N VAL A 180 8.65 -12.84 -2.53
CA VAL A 180 8.57 -14.12 -1.83
C VAL A 180 7.21 -14.23 -1.19
N ASP A 181 6.55 -15.35 -1.45
CA ASP A 181 5.27 -15.70 -0.86
C ASP A 181 5.49 -16.69 0.30
N GLU A 182 4.97 -16.37 1.48
CA GLU A 182 5.03 -17.21 2.68
C GLU A 182 3.63 -17.48 3.20
N SER A 183 3.39 -18.72 3.61
CA SER A 183 2.17 -19.13 4.32
C SER A 183 2.54 -19.81 5.62
N SER A 184 1.85 -19.45 6.70
CA SER A 184 2.06 -20.06 8.01
C SER A 184 0.74 -20.32 8.73
N VAL A 185 0.76 -21.30 9.64
CA VAL A 185 -0.30 -21.50 10.62
C VAL A 185 0.26 -21.09 11.97
N GLN A 186 -0.43 -20.17 12.64
CA GLN A 186 0.01 -19.58 13.90
C GLN A 186 -1.01 -19.88 14.99
N PHE A 187 -0.50 -20.17 16.18
CA PHE A 187 -1.28 -20.32 17.40
C PHE A 187 -0.83 -19.24 18.37
N GLY A 188 -1.78 -18.63 19.07
CA GLY A 188 -1.45 -17.57 19.99
C GLY A 188 -2.51 -17.32 21.04
N PHE A 189 -2.27 -16.28 21.82
CA PHE A 189 -3.13 -15.82 22.89
C PHE A 189 -3.25 -14.30 22.79
N SER A 190 -4.47 -13.79 22.82
CA SER A 190 -4.80 -12.37 22.91
C SER A 190 -5.62 -12.14 24.18
N SER A 191 -5.17 -11.22 25.03
CA SER A 191 -5.97 -10.74 26.16
C SER A 191 -6.26 -9.26 25.97
N SER A 192 -7.53 -8.89 25.91
CA SER A 192 -7.97 -7.53 26.21
C SER A 192 -7.91 -7.35 27.73
N LEU A 193 -6.77 -6.87 28.26
CA LEU A 193 -6.67 -6.34 29.63
C LEU A 193 -6.84 -4.82 29.59
#